data_AF-B0WS28-F1
#
_entry.id   AF-B0WS28-F1
#
_cell.length_a   1.000
_cell.length_b   1.000
_cell.length_c   1.000
_cell.angle_alpha   90.00
_cell.angle_beta   90.00
_cell.angle_gamma   90.00
#
_symmetry.space_group_name_H-M   'P 1'
#
loop_
_entity.id
_entity.type
_entity.pdbx_description
1 polymer ?
#
loop_
_entity_poly.entity_id
_entity_poly.type
_entity_poly.pdbx_seq_one_letter_code
_entity_poly.pdbx_strand_id
1 'polypeptide(L)'
;MGVSVKLVFCAVALLATIAAAPSSIPSKKSTIGELVEIVEEYRVLFEELSQEKDQMLAFARTGLFASYRHMNEAILENLGETRNTIEYGFDELRTDIAAAILDGGDEDCLLGLASEIRDEQRALATGMSICSQFTTDVKDDLSYSFYEVLELLQRLSTALSEYTTWSFSTHNSVTDPQEHAEYLRRTYVESRDMWEYEVLPIIQFQIDAIEYNRPIVVDDNMDCLEKIVDQMPMFEEYIRGKMETCAEPFKAALGVKKN
;
A
#
# COMPACT_ATOMS: atom_id res chain seq x y z
N MET A 1 -11.25 -12.97 16.45
CA MET A 1 -12.58 -12.33 16.68
C MET A 1 -12.96 -11.66 15.38
N GLY A 2 -13.76 -12.34 14.56
CA GLY A 2 -14.16 -11.85 13.23
C GLY A 2 -15.45 -11.07 13.34
N VAL A 3 -15.34 -9.74 13.31
CA VAL A 3 -16.49 -8.87 13.05
C VAL A 3 -16.49 -8.60 11.55
N SER A 4 -17.42 -9.27 10.87
CA SER A 4 -17.62 -9.18 9.42
C SER A 4 -17.83 -7.72 8.98
N VAL A 5 -16.90 -7.23 8.15
CA VAL A 5 -16.91 -5.95 7.41
C VAL A 5 -18.18 -5.76 6.54
N LYS A 6 -19.02 -6.79 6.39
CA LYS A 6 -20.28 -6.76 5.64
C LYS A 6 -21.41 -5.94 6.27
N LEU A 7 -21.28 -5.47 7.52
CA LEU A 7 -22.37 -4.78 8.23
C LEU A 7 -22.38 -3.25 8.09
N VAL A 8 -21.33 -2.63 7.55
CA VAL A 8 -21.28 -1.17 7.37
C VAL A 8 -21.89 -0.73 6.03
N PHE A 9 -21.89 -1.61 5.01
CA PHE A 9 -22.33 -1.27 3.65
C PHE A 9 -23.84 -1.28 3.41
N CYS A 10 -24.66 -1.72 4.37
CA CYS A 10 -26.12 -1.66 4.23
C CYS A 10 -26.77 -0.40 4.83
N ALA A 11 -26.02 0.47 5.51
CA ALA A 11 -26.58 1.67 6.14
C ALA A 11 -26.77 2.84 5.15
N VAL A 12 -25.92 2.95 4.14
CA VAL A 12 -25.94 4.10 3.20
C VAL A 12 -27.05 3.96 2.13
N ALA A 13 -27.55 2.74 1.88
CA ALA A 13 -28.64 2.51 0.94
C ALA A 13 -30.05 2.63 1.56
N LEU A 14 -30.17 2.81 2.88
CA LEU A 14 -31.47 2.76 3.59
C LEU A 14 -31.97 4.11 4.14
N LEU A 15 -31.21 5.19 3.99
CA LEU A 15 -31.61 6.52 4.47
C LEU A 15 -32.57 7.27 3.53
N ALA A 16 -32.84 6.74 2.33
CA ALA A 16 -33.74 7.38 1.36
C ALA A 16 -35.24 7.06 1.56
N THR A 17 -35.62 6.21 2.52
CA THR A 17 -37.01 5.72 2.61
C THR A 17 -37.57 5.61 4.02
N ILE A 18 -37.54 6.64 4.88
CA ILE A 18 -38.57 6.82 5.93
C ILE A 18 -38.87 8.32 6.15
N ALA A 19 -40.03 8.73 5.65
CA ALA A 19 -40.99 9.72 6.16
C ALA A 19 -40.54 11.15 6.58
N ALA A 20 -40.97 12.13 5.78
CA ALA A 20 -41.57 13.36 6.31
C ALA A 20 -42.90 13.61 5.59
N ALA A 21 -44.01 13.59 6.34
CA ALA A 21 -45.34 13.94 5.85
C ALA A 21 -45.37 15.38 5.32
N PRO A 22 -46.15 15.68 4.26
CA PRO A 22 -46.15 17.01 3.66
C PRO A 22 -46.90 17.98 4.58
N SER A 23 -46.18 18.84 5.29
CA SER A 23 -46.76 20.06 5.85
C SER A 23 -47.10 20.99 4.69
N SER A 24 -48.38 21.20 4.46
CA SER A 24 -48.94 22.01 3.37
C SER A 24 -48.51 23.48 3.50
N ILE A 25 -47.36 23.81 2.91
CA ILE A 25 -47.02 25.16 2.50
C ILE A 25 -47.84 25.43 1.22
N PRO A 26 -48.46 26.61 1.02
CA PRO A 26 -49.17 26.91 -0.21
C PRO A 26 -48.16 26.94 -1.35
N SER A 27 -48.11 25.84 -2.09
CA SER A 27 -47.25 25.65 -3.26
C SER A 27 -47.76 26.59 -4.35
N LYS A 28 -46.98 27.64 -4.64
CA LYS A 28 -47.16 28.42 -5.85
C LYS A 28 -46.80 27.45 -6.98
N LYS A 29 -47.80 26.94 -7.71
CA LYS A 29 -47.57 25.94 -8.78
C LYS A 29 -46.49 26.45 -9.72
N SER A 30 -45.30 25.85 -9.62
CA SER A 30 -44.18 26.16 -10.49
C SER A 30 -44.59 25.88 -11.94
N THR A 31 -44.25 26.78 -12.86
CA THR A 31 -44.50 26.56 -14.29
C THR A 31 -43.39 25.71 -14.90
N ILE A 32 -43.65 25.10 -16.06
CA ILE A 32 -42.60 24.38 -16.82
C ILE A 32 -41.43 25.32 -17.16
N GLY A 33 -41.69 26.62 -17.37
CA GLY A 33 -40.63 27.61 -17.60
C GLY A 33 -39.70 27.77 -16.39
N GLU A 34 -40.26 27.86 -15.19
CA GLU A 34 -39.47 27.94 -13.94
C GLU A 34 -38.68 26.63 -13.70
N LEU A 35 -39.24 25.46 -14.05
CA LEU A 35 -38.49 24.20 -13.98
C LEU A 35 -37.29 24.19 -14.94
N VAL A 36 -37.41 24.72 -16.16
CA VAL A 36 -36.30 24.79 -17.12
C VAL A 36 -35.16 25.64 -16.58
N GLU A 37 -35.47 26.79 -15.98
CA GLU A 37 -34.46 27.65 -15.35
C GLU A 37 -33.74 26.93 -14.20
N ILE A 38 -34.48 26.23 -13.34
CA ILE A 38 -33.93 25.46 -12.22
C ILE A 38 -33.08 24.30 -12.72
N VAL A 39 -33.52 23.58 -13.75
CA VAL A 39 -32.75 22.47 -14.33
C VAL A 39 -31.42 22.99 -14.87
N GLU A 40 -31.40 24.13 -15.55
CA GLU A 40 -30.16 24.70 -16.09
C GLU A 40 -29.23 25.22 -14.99
N GLU A 41 -29.78 25.88 -13.97
CA GLU A 41 -29.03 26.28 -12.77
C GLU A 41 -28.36 25.06 -12.11
N TYR A 42 -29.15 24.02 -11.81
CA TYR A 42 -28.64 22.83 -11.12
C TYR A 42 -27.75 21.98 -12.01
N ARG A 43 -27.93 21.99 -13.34
CA ARG A 43 -27.01 21.32 -14.28
C ARG A 43 -25.60 21.87 -14.13
N VAL A 44 -25.46 23.19 -14.07
CA VAL A 44 -24.16 23.85 -13.85
C VAL A 44 -23.62 23.51 -12.46
N LEU A 45 -24.44 23.60 -11.41
CA LEU A 45 -24.00 23.29 -10.05
C LEU A 45 -23.53 21.84 -9.86
N PHE A 46 -24.24 20.87 -10.45
CA PHE A 46 -23.85 19.47 -10.40
C PHE A 46 -22.59 19.18 -11.22
N GLU A 47 -22.42 19.82 -12.37
CA GLU A 47 -21.21 19.75 -13.18
C GLU A 47 -20.00 20.32 -12.42
N GLU A 48 -20.15 21.50 -11.83
CA GLU A 48 -19.10 22.13 -11.02
C GLU A 48 -18.73 21.25 -9.81
N LEU A 49 -19.74 20.68 -9.13
CA LEU A 49 -19.52 19.74 -8.03
C LEU A 49 -18.76 18.50 -8.51
N SER A 50 -19.16 17.89 -9.63
CA SER A 50 -18.44 16.75 -10.24
C SER A 50 -16.97 17.10 -10.50
N GLN A 51 -16.70 18.24 -11.12
CA GLN A 51 -15.33 18.66 -11.44
C GLN A 51 -14.49 18.91 -10.19
N GLU A 52 -15.07 19.53 -9.16
CA GLU A 52 -14.40 19.75 -7.88
C GLU A 52 -14.04 18.41 -7.21
N LYS A 53 -14.98 17.45 -7.19
CA LYS A 53 -14.73 16.15 -6.56
C LYS A 53 -13.77 15.28 -7.36
N ASP A 54 -13.77 15.37 -8.68
CA ASP A 54 -12.76 14.74 -9.52
C ASP A 54 -11.34 15.24 -9.21
N GLN A 55 -11.17 16.56 -9.01
CA GLN A 55 -9.88 17.13 -8.61
C GLN A 55 -9.44 16.64 -7.23
N MET A 56 -10.36 16.60 -6.27
CA MET A 56 -10.09 16.07 -4.93
C MET A 56 -9.65 14.59 -5.00
N LEU A 57 -10.34 13.75 -5.77
CA LEU A 57 -9.97 12.34 -5.95
C LEU A 57 -8.63 12.17 -6.68
N ALA A 58 -8.32 13.02 -7.64
CA ALA A 58 -7.03 13.04 -8.31
C ALA A 58 -5.89 13.39 -7.35
N PHE A 59 -6.11 14.34 -6.43
CA PHE A 59 -5.16 14.66 -5.37
C PHE A 59 -4.95 13.46 -4.44
N ALA A 60 -6.03 12.80 -3.99
CA ALA A 60 -5.94 11.62 -3.13
C ALA A 60 -5.15 10.47 -3.79
N ARG A 61 -5.39 10.18 -5.07
CA ARG A 61 -4.61 9.18 -5.83
C ARG A 61 -3.13 9.53 -5.92
N THR A 62 -2.83 10.80 -6.16
CA THR A 62 -1.44 11.27 -6.26
C THR A 62 -0.73 11.15 -4.92
N GLY A 63 -1.40 11.51 -3.81
CA GLY A 63 -0.88 11.37 -2.45
C GLY A 63 -0.61 9.91 -2.06
N LEU A 64 -1.54 9.01 -2.39
CA LEU A 64 -1.37 7.56 -2.20
C LEU A 64 -0.15 7.04 -2.98
N PHE A 65 -0.05 7.38 -4.26
CA PHE A 65 1.09 6.97 -5.10
C PHE A 65 2.42 7.51 -4.57
N ALA A 66 2.48 8.77 -4.17
CA ALA A 66 3.68 9.38 -3.60
C ALA A 66 4.12 8.69 -2.31
N SER A 67 3.17 8.39 -1.42
CA SER A 67 3.45 7.68 -0.16
C SER A 67 3.97 6.27 -0.41
N TYR A 68 3.34 5.53 -1.33
CA TYR A 68 3.78 4.19 -1.74
C TYR A 68 5.18 4.21 -2.35
N ARG A 69 5.47 5.21 -3.19
CA ARG A 69 6.80 5.40 -3.77
C ARG A 69 7.87 5.63 -2.70
N HIS A 70 7.62 6.53 -1.73
CA HIS A 70 8.57 6.78 -0.66
C HIS A 70 8.82 5.55 0.21
N MET A 71 7.78 4.74 0.50
CA MET A 71 7.97 3.45 1.17
C MET A 71 8.90 2.53 0.36
N ASN A 72 8.68 2.40 -0.94
CA ASN A 72 9.52 1.56 -1.79
C ASN A 72 10.97 2.04 -1.85
N GLU A 73 11.19 3.36 -1.93
CA GLU A 73 12.54 3.94 -1.96
C GLU A 73 13.30 3.59 -0.66
N ALA A 74 12.67 3.76 0.50
CA ALA A 74 13.28 3.42 1.79
C ALA A 74 13.53 1.90 1.95
N ILE A 75 12.56 1.07 1.56
CA ILE A 75 12.73 -0.40 1.61
C ILE A 75 13.88 -0.86 0.69
N LEU A 76 13.99 -0.28 -0.50
CA LEU A 76 15.07 -0.60 -1.44
C LEU A 76 16.44 -0.18 -0.91
N GLU A 77 16.52 0.93 -0.18
CA GLU A 77 17.74 1.36 0.52
C GLU A 77 18.15 0.32 1.57
N ASN A 78 17.24 -0.06 2.47
CA ASN A 78 17.48 -1.09 3.51
C ASN A 78 17.93 -2.42 2.90
N LEU A 79 17.26 -2.86 1.82
CA LEU A 79 17.63 -4.07 1.08
C LEU A 79 19.02 -3.95 0.43
N GLY A 80 19.35 -2.79 -0.12
CA GLY A 80 20.66 -2.52 -0.71
C GLY A 80 21.79 -2.59 0.31
N GLU A 81 21.61 -1.96 1.46
CA GLU A 81 22.56 -1.98 2.58
C GLU A 81 22.77 -3.39 3.13
N THR A 82 21.67 -4.12 3.35
CA THR A 82 21.72 -5.50 3.85
C THR A 82 22.40 -6.43 2.83
N ARG A 83 22.12 -6.26 1.53
CA ARG A 83 22.78 -7.03 0.47
C ARG A 83 24.29 -6.82 0.53
N ASN A 84 24.74 -5.57 0.61
CA ASN A 84 26.17 -5.25 0.66
C ASN A 84 26.83 -5.88 1.89
N THR A 85 26.14 -5.85 3.03
CA THR A 85 26.61 -6.50 4.26
C THR A 85 26.80 -8.01 4.07
N ILE A 86 25.82 -8.71 3.48
CA ILE A 86 25.91 -10.16 3.22
C ILE A 86 26.98 -10.48 2.16
N GLU A 87 27.08 -9.67 1.10
CA GLU A 87 28.00 -9.90 -0.02
C GLU A 87 29.46 -9.85 0.43
N TYR A 88 29.81 -8.82 1.23
CA TYR A 88 31.17 -8.55 1.68
C TYR A 88 31.49 -9.07 3.08
N GLY A 89 30.49 -9.46 3.87
CA GLY A 89 30.69 -9.84 5.27
C GLY A 89 31.52 -11.10 5.51
N PHE A 90 31.77 -11.91 4.47
CA PHE A 90 32.64 -13.10 4.55
C PHE A 90 33.92 -12.99 3.72
N ASP A 91 34.28 -11.81 3.22
CA ASP A 91 35.47 -11.65 2.38
C ASP A 91 36.78 -11.89 3.15
N GLU A 92 36.82 -11.53 4.43
CA GLU A 92 37.95 -11.84 5.30
C GLU A 92 38.14 -13.36 5.42
N LEU A 93 37.07 -14.10 5.74
CA LEU A 93 37.12 -15.57 5.81
C LEU A 93 37.60 -16.20 4.50
N ARG A 94 37.12 -15.71 3.35
CA ARG A 94 37.56 -16.21 2.05
C ARG A 94 39.05 -15.95 1.82
N THR A 95 39.54 -14.81 2.27
CA THR A 95 40.96 -14.44 2.20
C THR A 95 41.79 -15.34 3.10
N ASP A 96 41.31 -15.60 4.33
CA ASP A 96 41.97 -16.48 5.29
C ASP A 96 42.03 -17.94 4.78
N ILE A 97 40.93 -18.44 4.20
CA ILE A 97 40.90 -19.76 3.55
C ILE A 97 41.91 -19.83 2.42
N ALA A 98 41.96 -18.81 1.55
CA ALA A 98 42.92 -18.77 0.45
C ALA A 98 44.37 -18.75 0.94
N ALA A 99 44.66 -18.02 2.02
CA ALA A 99 45.97 -18.01 2.66
C ALA A 99 46.34 -19.38 3.24
N ALA A 100 45.41 -20.05 3.94
CA ALA A 100 45.60 -21.38 4.51
C ALA A 100 45.91 -22.45 3.44
N ILE A 101 45.29 -22.35 2.26
CA ILE A 101 45.61 -23.21 1.12
C ILE A 101 47.07 -23.01 0.69
N LEU A 102 47.51 -21.76 0.55
CA LEU A 102 48.88 -21.43 0.15
C LEU A 102 49.93 -21.90 1.17
N ASP A 103 49.58 -21.89 2.46
CA ASP A 103 50.45 -22.36 3.55
C ASP A 103 50.51 -23.91 3.65
N GLY A 104 49.73 -24.62 2.83
CA GLY A 104 49.78 -26.06 2.69
C GLY A 104 48.85 -26.84 3.63
N GLY A 105 47.72 -26.23 4.01
CA GLY A 105 46.58 -26.93 4.59
C GLY A 105 45.91 -27.92 3.62
N ASP A 106 44.90 -28.63 4.10
CA ASP A 106 44.11 -29.55 3.28
C ASP A 106 43.21 -28.76 2.32
N GLU A 107 43.57 -28.76 1.03
CA GLU A 107 42.88 -28.01 -0.03
C GLU A 107 41.41 -28.43 -0.18
N ASP A 108 41.10 -29.72 -0.12
CA ASP A 108 39.73 -30.22 -0.29
C ASP A 108 38.85 -29.79 0.89
N CYS A 109 39.40 -29.84 2.12
CA CYS A 109 38.74 -29.36 3.33
C CYS A 109 38.45 -27.85 3.25
N LEU A 110 39.46 -27.05 2.88
CA LEU A 110 39.40 -25.59 2.81
C LEU A 110 38.45 -25.10 1.68
N LEU A 111 38.48 -25.72 0.51
CA LEU A 111 37.52 -25.44 -0.57
C LEU A 111 36.08 -25.85 -0.19
N GLY A 112 35.95 -26.87 0.67
CA GLY A 112 34.69 -27.21 1.34
C GLY A 112 34.13 -26.04 2.15
N LEU A 113 34.96 -25.40 2.98
CA LEU A 113 34.55 -24.23 3.78
C LEU A 113 34.14 -23.05 2.90
N ALA A 114 34.86 -22.78 1.82
CA ALA A 114 34.47 -21.73 0.86
C ALA A 114 33.11 -22.01 0.21
N SER A 115 32.79 -23.29 -0.01
CA SER A 115 31.47 -23.70 -0.51
C SER A 115 30.38 -23.51 0.55
N GLU A 116 30.66 -23.83 1.82
CA GLU A 116 29.74 -23.57 2.94
C GLU A 116 29.43 -22.06 3.06
N ILE A 117 30.44 -21.19 2.99
CA ILE A 117 30.24 -19.72 2.99
C ILE A 117 29.32 -19.27 1.86
N ARG A 118 29.53 -19.79 0.64
CA ARG A 118 28.68 -19.45 -0.50
C ARG A 118 27.23 -19.90 -0.29
N ASP A 119 27.03 -21.08 0.27
CA ASP A 119 25.69 -21.62 0.49
C ASP A 119 24.98 -20.87 1.63
N GLU A 120 25.70 -20.42 2.65
CA GLU A 120 25.18 -19.51 3.69
C GLU A 120 24.76 -18.16 3.10
N GLN A 121 25.60 -17.53 2.27
CA GLN A 121 25.23 -16.28 1.60
C GLN A 121 23.94 -16.40 0.78
N ARG A 122 23.73 -17.56 0.13
CA ARG A 122 22.47 -17.83 -0.59
C ARG A 122 21.29 -17.98 0.36
N ALA A 123 21.48 -18.61 1.51
CA ALA A 123 20.45 -18.73 2.54
C ALA A 123 20.06 -17.36 3.11
N LEU A 124 21.04 -16.52 3.45
CA LEU A 124 20.81 -15.15 3.92
C LEU A 124 20.10 -14.29 2.87
N ALA A 125 20.52 -14.36 1.60
CA ALA A 125 19.84 -13.68 0.49
C ALA A 125 18.39 -14.17 0.29
N THR A 126 18.13 -15.46 0.53
CA THR A 126 16.76 -16.01 0.53
C THR A 126 15.95 -15.43 1.69
N GLY A 127 16.55 -15.30 2.88
CA GLY A 127 15.95 -14.61 4.02
C GLY A 127 15.54 -13.18 3.69
N MET A 128 16.40 -12.43 2.99
CA MET A 128 16.08 -11.04 2.60
C MET A 128 14.85 -10.99 1.69
N SER A 129 14.74 -11.95 0.76
CA SER A 129 13.59 -12.06 -0.12
C SER A 129 12.29 -12.30 0.66
N ILE A 130 12.35 -13.07 1.75
CA ILE A 130 11.19 -13.32 2.61
C ILE A 130 10.78 -12.04 3.35
N CYS A 131 11.74 -11.29 3.92
CA CYS A 131 11.45 -10.00 4.54
C CYS A 131 10.79 -9.02 3.55
N SER A 132 11.32 -8.92 2.33
CA SER A 132 10.76 -8.08 1.28
C SER A 132 9.35 -8.49 0.85
N GLN A 133 9.08 -9.81 0.77
CA GLN A 133 7.75 -10.32 0.45
C GLN A 133 6.72 -9.93 1.51
N PHE A 134 7.02 -10.16 2.80
CA PHE A 134 6.11 -9.79 3.88
C PHE A 134 5.82 -8.28 3.89
N THR A 135 6.84 -7.45 3.73
CA THR A 135 6.67 -5.99 3.64
C THR A 135 5.82 -5.59 2.43
N THR A 136 5.95 -6.30 1.30
CA THR A 136 5.13 -6.06 0.11
C THR A 136 3.66 -6.38 0.40
N ASP A 137 3.37 -7.50 1.03
CA ASP A 137 1.99 -7.90 1.37
C ASP A 137 1.31 -6.86 2.29
N VAL A 138 2.00 -6.42 3.35
CA VAL A 138 1.48 -5.40 4.29
C VAL A 138 1.19 -4.07 3.58
N LYS A 139 2.11 -3.63 2.72
CA LYS A 139 2.00 -2.40 1.96
C LYS A 139 0.83 -2.46 0.95
N ASP A 140 0.67 -3.60 0.28
CA ASP A 140 -0.40 -3.79 -0.70
C ASP A 140 -1.77 -3.82 -0.01
N ASP A 141 -1.91 -4.51 1.12
CA ASP A 141 -3.13 -4.52 1.93
C ASP A 141 -3.54 -3.10 2.38
N LEU A 142 -2.58 -2.29 2.84
CA LEU A 142 -2.81 -0.91 3.24
C LEU A 142 -3.36 -0.05 2.08
N SER A 143 -2.80 -0.23 0.88
CA SER A 143 -3.18 0.56 -0.29
C SER A 143 -4.47 0.08 -0.97
N TYR A 144 -4.74 -1.23 -0.97
CA TYR A 144 -5.84 -1.86 -1.70
C TYR A 144 -7.19 -1.30 -1.27
N SER A 145 -7.43 -1.22 0.04
CA SER A 145 -8.68 -0.70 0.59
C SER A 145 -8.94 0.76 0.18
N PHE A 146 -7.88 1.58 0.06
CA PHE A 146 -8.03 2.96 -0.37
C PHE A 146 -8.30 3.06 -1.88
N TYR A 147 -7.66 2.24 -2.71
CA TYR A 147 -7.94 2.18 -4.14
C TYR A 147 -9.40 1.82 -4.43
N GLU A 148 -9.96 0.83 -3.74
CA GLU A 148 -11.37 0.45 -3.91
C GLU A 148 -12.32 1.61 -3.58
N VAL A 149 -12.06 2.32 -2.47
CA VAL A 149 -12.84 3.51 -2.08
C VAL A 149 -12.73 4.60 -3.15
N LEU A 150 -11.53 4.91 -3.63
CA LEU A 150 -11.31 5.94 -4.65
C LEU A 150 -11.97 5.61 -6.00
N GLU A 151 -12.08 4.33 -6.35
CA GLU A 151 -12.79 3.91 -7.57
C GLU A 151 -14.30 4.10 -7.44
N LEU A 152 -14.87 3.71 -6.30
CA LEU A 152 -16.30 3.91 -6.03
C LEU A 152 -16.66 5.40 -6.02
N LEU A 153 -15.85 6.22 -5.36
CA LEU A 153 -16.04 7.66 -5.30
C LEU A 153 -15.90 8.31 -6.68
N GLN A 154 -15.03 7.80 -7.56
CA GLN A 154 -14.92 8.28 -8.93
C GLN A 154 -16.23 8.10 -9.71
N ARG A 155 -16.86 6.94 -9.56
CA ARG A 155 -18.14 6.66 -10.21
C ARG A 155 -19.24 7.56 -9.69
N LEU A 156 -19.26 7.83 -8.38
CA LEU A 156 -20.20 8.77 -7.78
C LEU A 156 -19.96 10.20 -8.26
N SER A 157 -18.70 10.63 -8.36
CA SER A 157 -18.32 11.93 -8.90
C SER A 157 -18.83 12.10 -10.33
N THR A 158 -18.51 11.15 -11.22
CA THR A 158 -19.00 11.16 -12.60
C THR A 158 -20.53 11.10 -12.70
N ALA A 159 -21.21 10.39 -11.79
CA ALA A 159 -22.67 10.35 -11.79
C ALA A 159 -23.31 11.71 -11.44
N LEU A 160 -22.60 12.61 -10.76
CA LEU A 160 -23.12 13.95 -10.45
C LEU A 160 -23.36 14.77 -11.73
N SER A 161 -22.44 14.75 -12.69
CA SER A 161 -22.59 15.54 -13.93
C SER A 161 -23.78 15.08 -14.79
N GLU A 162 -24.17 13.81 -14.68
CA GLU A 162 -25.31 13.24 -15.40
C GLU A 162 -26.64 13.37 -14.63
N TYR A 163 -26.59 13.81 -13.37
CA TYR A 163 -27.70 13.70 -12.42
C TYR A 163 -28.96 14.45 -12.86
N THR A 164 -28.79 15.66 -13.41
CA THR A 164 -29.91 16.47 -13.89
C THR A 164 -30.57 15.90 -15.13
N THR A 165 -29.85 15.13 -15.94
CA THR A 165 -30.44 14.43 -17.10
C THR A 165 -31.18 13.19 -16.62
N TRP A 166 -30.56 12.44 -15.70
CA TRP A 166 -31.15 11.24 -15.13
C TRP A 166 -32.47 11.50 -14.38
N SER A 167 -32.59 12.64 -13.69
CA SER A 167 -33.80 12.97 -12.91
C SER A 167 -35.08 13.06 -13.76
N PHE A 168 -34.98 13.36 -15.06
CA PHE A 168 -36.13 13.33 -15.97
C PHE A 168 -36.67 11.92 -16.25
N SER A 169 -35.85 10.89 -16.05
CA SER A 169 -36.29 9.50 -16.19
C SER A 169 -37.07 9.00 -14.96
N THR A 170 -36.90 9.67 -13.81
CA THR A 170 -37.49 9.26 -12.52
C THR A 170 -38.59 10.20 -12.03
N HIS A 171 -38.70 11.41 -12.59
CA HIS A 171 -39.74 12.39 -12.23
C HIS A 171 -40.61 12.81 -13.41
N ASN A 172 -41.93 12.89 -13.16
CA ASN A 172 -42.88 13.39 -14.16
C ASN A 172 -42.91 14.93 -14.17
N SER A 173 -41.92 15.49 -14.87
CA SER A 173 -41.70 16.93 -15.04
C SER A 173 -42.86 17.69 -15.66
N VAL A 174 -43.75 17.00 -16.38
CA VAL A 174 -44.90 17.61 -17.08
C VAL A 174 -46.09 17.75 -16.14
N THR A 175 -46.33 16.76 -15.28
CA THR A 175 -47.48 16.77 -14.36
C THR A 175 -47.15 17.44 -13.04
N ASP A 176 -45.91 17.33 -12.56
CA ASP A 176 -45.45 17.94 -11.31
C ASP A 176 -44.05 18.58 -11.45
N PRO A 177 -43.96 19.74 -12.13
CA PRO A 177 -42.70 20.46 -12.27
C PRO A 177 -42.16 21.01 -10.95
N GLN A 178 -43.02 21.23 -9.95
CA GLN A 178 -42.59 21.76 -8.66
C GLN A 178 -41.88 20.70 -7.83
N GLU A 179 -42.44 19.49 -7.78
CA GLU A 179 -41.80 18.36 -7.09
C GLU A 179 -40.44 18.04 -7.70
N HIS A 180 -40.32 18.02 -9.03
CA HIS A 180 -39.03 17.78 -9.69
C HIS A 180 -38.01 18.87 -9.36
N ALA A 181 -38.43 20.14 -9.34
CA ALA A 181 -37.56 21.23 -8.94
C ALA A 181 -37.09 21.10 -7.48
N GLU A 182 -38.00 20.81 -6.54
CA GLU A 182 -37.65 20.60 -5.13
C GLU A 182 -36.73 19.40 -4.93
N TYR A 183 -36.94 18.33 -5.71
CA TYR A 183 -36.06 17.17 -5.75
C TYR A 183 -34.62 17.57 -6.14
N LEU A 184 -34.43 18.29 -7.25
CA LEU A 184 -33.09 18.71 -7.69
C LEU A 184 -32.36 19.53 -6.62
N ARG A 185 -33.07 20.47 -5.98
CA ARG A 185 -32.51 21.29 -4.89
C ARG A 185 -32.05 20.44 -3.71
N ARG A 186 -32.94 19.56 -3.23
CA ARG A 186 -32.65 18.71 -2.08
C ARG A 186 -31.48 17.79 -2.39
N THR A 187 -31.50 17.12 -3.53
CA THR A 187 -30.49 16.15 -3.89
C THR A 187 -29.11 16.79 -4.09
N TYR A 188 -29.05 18.01 -4.62
CA TYR A 188 -27.78 18.74 -4.72
C TYR A 188 -27.19 19.03 -3.33
N VAL A 189 -28.02 19.52 -2.40
CA VAL A 189 -27.60 19.77 -1.01
C VAL A 189 -27.14 18.48 -0.34
N GLU A 190 -27.93 17.41 -0.44
CA GLU A 190 -27.57 16.10 0.11
C GLU A 190 -26.26 15.56 -0.49
N SER A 191 -26.07 15.70 -1.80
CA SER A 191 -24.84 15.28 -2.48
C SER A 191 -23.63 16.07 -2.00
N ARG A 192 -23.73 17.40 -1.96
CA ARG A 192 -22.67 18.27 -1.45
C ARG A 192 -22.33 17.92 -0.01
N ASP A 193 -23.33 17.78 0.86
CA ASP A 193 -23.17 17.51 2.28
C ASP A 193 -22.54 16.12 2.51
N MET A 194 -22.92 15.10 1.73
CA MET A 194 -22.27 13.78 1.74
C MET A 194 -20.76 13.92 1.42
N TRP A 195 -20.41 14.68 0.38
CA TRP A 195 -19.00 14.86 0.02
C TRP A 195 -18.20 15.63 1.09
N GLU A 196 -18.81 16.64 1.70
CA GLU A 196 -18.16 17.50 2.70
C GLU A 196 -18.02 16.81 4.07
N TYR A 197 -19.08 16.16 4.55
CA TYR A 197 -19.14 15.66 5.93
C TYR A 197 -18.85 14.16 6.06
N GLU A 198 -18.92 13.39 4.98
CA GLU A 198 -18.65 11.96 5.02
C GLU A 198 -17.42 11.58 4.18
N VAL A 199 -17.41 11.93 2.89
CA VAL A 199 -16.36 11.47 1.98
C VAL A 199 -15.01 12.10 2.28
N LEU A 200 -14.96 13.43 2.40
CA LEU A 200 -13.71 14.14 2.65
C LEU A 200 -13.01 13.65 3.94
N PRO A 201 -13.69 13.50 5.09
CA PRO A 201 -13.08 12.90 6.28
C PRO A 201 -12.55 11.48 6.07
N ILE A 202 -13.25 10.64 5.31
CA ILE A 202 -12.78 9.28 5.00
C ILE A 202 -11.49 9.32 4.17
N ILE A 203 -11.45 10.15 3.14
CA ILE A 203 -10.23 10.32 2.30
C ILE A 203 -9.08 10.81 3.16
N GLN A 204 -9.30 11.82 3.99
CA GLN A 204 -8.25 12.37 4.87
C GLN A 204 -7.74 11.30 5.84
N PHE A 205 -8.65 10.53 6.47
CA PHE A 205 -8.28 9.43 7.35
C PHE A 205 -7.40 8.39 6.64
N GLN A 206 -7.72 8.02 5.40
CA GLN A 206 -6.92 7.05 4.64
C GLN A 206 -5.52 7.59 4.31
N ILE A 207 -5.42 8.86 3.92
CA ILE A 207 -4.13 9.53 3.67
C ILE A 207 -3.30 9.56 4.95
N ASP A 208 -3.90 9.99 6.07
CA ASP A 208 -3.24 10.07 7.37
C ASP A 208 -2.79 8.69 7.85
N ALA A 209 -3.63 7.65 7.65
CA ALA A 209 -3.30 6.28 8.01
C ALA A 209 -2.09 5.76 7.21
N ILE A 210 -2.01 6.04 5.92
CA ILE A 210 -0.85 5.66 5.10
C ILE A 210 0.40 6.41 5.54
N GLU A 211 0.28 7.71 5.76
CA GLU A 211 1.39 8.54 6.22
C GLU A 211 1.92 8.08 7.58
N TYR A 212 1.03 7.72 8.51
CA TYR A 212 1.36 7.19 9.83
C TYR A 212 2.00 5.80 9.76
N ASN A 213 1.47 4.89 8.95
CA ASN A 213 1.97 3.51 8.89
C ASN A 213 3.25 3.37 8.06
N ARG A 214 3.54 4.30 7.15
CA ARG A 214 4.75 4.31 6.32
C ARG A 214 6.05 4.04 7.12
N PRO A 215 6.40 4.82 8.16
CA PRO A 215 7.62 4.55 8.93
C PRO A 215 7.57 3.17 9.61
N ILE A 216 6.43 2.74 10.13
CA ILE A 216 6.28 1.44 10.80
C ILE A 216 6.58 0.29 9.83
N VAL A 217 6.05 0.36 8.60
CA VAL A 217 6.30 -0.67 7.57
C VAL A 217 7.78 -0.72 7.16
N VAL A 218 8.45 0.45 7.11
CA VAL A 218 9.88 0.53 6.81
C VAL A 218 10.71 -0.03 7.97
N ASP A 219 10.36 0.31 9.21
CA ASP A 219 11.04 -0.17 10.42
C ASP A 219 10.86 -1.69 10.58
N ASP A 220 9.65 -2.23 10.37
CA ASP A 220 9.39 -3.68 10.41
C ASP A 220 10.23 -4.44 9.37
N ASN A 221 10.46 -3.84 8.20
CA ASN A 221 11.37 -4.39 7.19
C ASN A 221 12.81 -4.39 7.69
N MET A 222 13.27 -3.27 8.26
CA MET A 222 14.61 -3.13 8.84
C MET A 222 14.85 -4.18 9.94
N ASP A 223 13.92 -4.30 10.90
CA ASP A 223 13.98 -5.27 12.00
C ASP A 223 14.05 -6.73 11.51
N CYS A 224 13.42 -7.03 10.38
CA CYS A 224 13.51 -8.34 9.74
C CYS A 224 14.90 -8.58 9.13
N LEU A 225 15.45 -7.57 8.46
CA LEU A 225 16.77 -7.62 7.82
C LEU A 225 17.91 -7.69 8.86
N GLU A 226 17.81 -6.96 9.96
CA GLU A 226 18.79 -7.01 11.06
C GLU A 226 18.94 -8.43 11.61
N LYS A 227 17.82 -9.14 11.82
CA LYS A 227 17.84 -10.55 12.28
C LYS A 227 18.54 -11.51 11.32
N ILE A 228 18.63 -11.17 10.03
CA ILE A 228 19.38 -11.95 9.05
C ILE A 228 20.87 -11.68 9.24
N VAL A 229 21.25 -10.41 9.34
CA VAL A 229 22.65 -10.01 9.53
C VAL A 229 23.20 -10.52 10.86
N ASP A 230 22.38 -10.54 11.92
CA ASP A 230 22.76 -11.04 13.25
C ASP A 230 23.17 -12.52 13.28
N GLN A 231 22.84 -13.29 12.23
CA GLN A 231 23.25 -14.69 12.12
C GLN A 231 24.70 -14.83 11.64
N MET A 232 25.22 -13.83 10.94
CA MET A 232 26.53 -13.89 10.28
C MET A 232 27.71 -14.10 11.25
N PRO A 233 27.79 -13.43 12.41
CA PRO A 233 28.92 -13.62 13.33
C PRO A 233 29.01 -15.06 13.88
N MET A 234 27.88 -15.71 14.15
CA MET A 234 27.87 -17.10 14.62
C MET A 234 28.37 -18.06 13.53
N PHE A 235 27.94 -17.83 12.29
CA PHE A 235 28.43 -18.60 11.15
C PHE A 235 29.92 -18.36 10.89
N GLU A 236 30.38 -17.11 11.05
CA GLU A 236 31.79 -16.77 10.94
C GLU A 236 32.64 -17.54 11.94
N GLU A 237 32.26 -17.51 13.22
CA GLU A 237 32.95 -18.24 14.29
C GLU A 237 33.00 -19.75 14.02
N TYR A 238 31.88 -20.30 13.51
CA TYR A 238 31.81 -21.71 13.10
C TYR A 238 32.81 -22.05 12.00
N ILE A 239 32.92 -21.23 10.96
CA ILE A 239 33.89 -21.44 9.88
C ILE A 239 35.32 -21.29 10.39
N ARG A 240 35.61 -20.29 11.24
CA ARG A 240 36.94 -20.11 11.83
C ARG A 240 37.37 -21.34 12.63
N GLY A 241 36.49 -21.91 13.44
CA GLY A 241 36.78 -23.14 14.19
C GLY A 241 37.08 -24.35 13.30
N LYS A 242 36.37 -24.50 12.17
CA LYS A 242 36.68 -25.55 11.19
C LYS A 242 37.99 -25.30 10.45
N MET A 243 38.27 -24.04 10.14
CA MET A 243 39.48 -23.63 9.44
C MET A 243 40.72 -24.02 10.22
N GLU A 244 40.74 -23.89 11.56
CA GLU A 244 41.84 -24.36 12.40
C GLU A 244 42.16 -25.85 12.17
N THR A 245 41.13 -26.68 11.96
CA THR A 245 41.30 -28.12 11.72
C THR A 245 41.78 -28.41 10.29
N CYS A 246 41.22 -27.72 9.28
CA CYS A 246 41.63 -27.89 7.89
C CYS A 246 43.03 -27.32 7.59
N ALA A 247 43.47 -26.31 8.35
CA ALA A 247 44.74 -25.62 8.19
C ALA A 247 45.91 -26.33 8.91
N GLU A 248 45.65 -27.36 9.73
CA GLU A 248 46.74 -28.19 10.25
C GLU A 248 47.55 -28.78 9.08
N PRO A 249 48.89 -28.70 9.13
CA PRO A 249 49.71 -29.05 7.98
C PRO A 249 49.54 -30.53 7.60
N PHE A 250 48.81 -30.77 6.51
CA PHE A 250 48.59 -32.10 5.94
C PHE A 250 49.92 -32.78 5.56
N LYS A 251 50.97 -31.99 5.32
CA LYS A 251 52.35 -32.44 5.10
C LYS A 251 52.93 -33.24 6.27
N ALA A 252 52.46 -33.04 7.51
CA ALA A 252 52.87 -33.85 8.66
C ALA A 252 52.18 -35.21 8.70
N ALA A 253 50.91 -35.28 8.28
CA ALA A 253 50.10 -36.51 8.29
C ALA A 253 50.47 -37.48 7.14
N LEU A 254 50.90 -36.97 5.98
CA LEU A 254 51.28 -37.79 4.83
C LEU A 254 52.73 -38.33 4.86
N GLY A 255 53.53 -38.01 5.87
CA GLY A 255 54.89 -38.55 6.01
C GLY A 255 55.84 -38.20 4.84
N VAL A 256 55.54 -37.17 4.05
CA VAL A 256 56.37 -36.76 2.92
C VAL A 256 57.63 -36.07 3.45
N LYS A 257 58.69 -36.86 3.62
CA LYS A 257 60.05 -36.34 3.83
C LYS A 257 60.43 -35.48 2.62
N LYS A 258 60.83 -34.23 2.88
CA LYS A 258 61.51 -33.39 1.89
C LYS A 258 62.76 -34.14 1.38
N ASN A 259 62.80 -34.41 0.08
CA ASN A 259 64.03 -34.75 -0.66
C ASN A 259 64.70 -33.46 -1.13
#